data_AF-A0A811PSH5-F1
#
_entry.id   AF-A0A811PSH5-F1
#
_cell.length_a   1.000
_cell.length_b   1.000
_cell.length_c   1.000
_cell.angle_alpha   90.00
_cell.angle_beta   90.00
_cell.angle_gamma   90.00
#
_symmetry.space_group_name_H-M   'P 1'
#
loop_
_entity.id
_entity.type
_entity.pdbx_description
1 polymer ?
#
loop_
_entity_poly.entity_id
_entity_poly.type
_entity_poly.pdbx_seq_one_letter_code
_entity_poly.pdbx_strand_id
1 'polypeptide(L)'
;MAAGLRALGRNACACVVLGLSLSPTTPHFLASGGAKGTVLIWDLINPSAERIPHFQYNEDDNVQISDLSWNALKPNVITSASNVGVKILDISAKSSVIGKFSSMETCSAVEWCPTDKNTMVVASGNYCKVWDVRKVDKPLHQFSDTNSIVAISWCPFEKEIVLACTEEKLLLLNVKKGEVVHEVKAPGKCLAVRWSQHRVNHFALATSGGRPVYDKVEMYRGVGN
;
A
#
# COMPACT_ATOMS: atom_id res chain seq x y z
N MET A 1 -16.43 -20.55 22.58
CA MET A 1 -16.07 -19.14 22.34
C MET A 1 -16.07 -18.84 20.84
N ALA A 2 -17.21 -19.03 20.18
CA ALA A 2 -17.38 -18.77 18.75
C ALA A 2 -18.80 -18.24 18.54
N ALA A 3 -18.98 -16.95 18.78
CA ALA A 3 -20.21 -16.23 18.50
C ALA A 3 -19.86 -14.74 18.40
N GLY A 4 -19.75 -14.23 17.16
CA GLY A 4 -19.42 -12.82 16.96
C GLY A 4 -19.10 -12.40 15.53
N LEU A 5 -19.51 -13.16 14.51
CA LEU A 5 -19.31 -12.80 13.09
C LEU A 5 -20.63 -12.60 12.34
N ARG A 6 -21.72 -12.33 13.08
CA ARG A 6 -23.09 -12.37 12.56
C ARG A 6 -23.82 -11.03 12.71
N ALA A 7 -23.18 -9.93 12.30
CA ALA A 7 -23.85 -8.66 12.01
C ALA A 7 -22.89 -7.67 11.30
N LEU A 8 -22.23 -8.08 10.21
CA LEU A 8 -21.71 -7.08 9.27
C LEU A 8 -22.92 -6.58 8.46
N GLY A 9 -23.23 -5.30 8.60
CA GLY A 9 -24.39 -4.64 7.99
C GLY A 9 -24.52 -5.00 6.52
N ARG A 10 -25.65 -5.59 6.15
CA ARG A 10 -25.94 -6.16 4.83
C ARG A 10 -25.93 -5.18 3.64
N ASN A 11 -25.46 -3.94 3.78
CA ASN A 11 -25.58 -2.91 2.73
C ASN A 11 -24.38 -1.95 2.57
N ALA A 12 -23.21 -2.20 3.18
CA ALA A 12 -22.00 -1.44 2.87
C ALA A 12 -21.19 -2.16 1.77
N CYS A 13 -21.59 -1.96 0.51
CA CYS A 13 -20.95 -2.40 -0.73
C CYS A 13 -20.58 -3.91 -0.81
N ALA A 14 -21.49 -4.73 -1.36
CA ALA A 14 -21.25 -6.13 -1.71
C ALA A 14 -20.29 -6.25 -2.92
N CYS A 15 -19.02 -5.93 -2.72
CA CYS A 15 -18.00 -5.93 -3.76
C CYS A 15 -16.70 -6.59 -3.27
N VAL A 16 -15.84 -6.97 -4.20
CA VAL A 16 -14.53 -7.55 -3.87
C VAL A 16 -13.66 -6.46 -3.22
N VAL A 17 -13.17 -6.75 -2.01
CA VAL A 17 -12.15 -5.93 -1.34
C VAL A 17 -10.78 -6.33 -1.85
N LEU A 18 -10.01 -5.35 -2.31
CA LEU A 18 -8.72 -5.56 -2.96
C LEU A 18 -7.58 -4.85 -2.21
N GLY A 19 -7.86 -3.71 -1.58
CA GLY A 19 -6.91 -2.98 -0.75
C GLY A 19 -7.32 -2.93 0.72
N LEU A 20 -6.35 -3.12 1.62
CA LEU A 20 -6.54 -3.02 3.08
C LEU A 20 -5.33 -2.33 3.70
N SER A 21 -5.59 -1.39 4.62
CA SER A 21 -4.54 -0.70 5.38
C SER A 21 -4.97 -0.52 6.82
N LEU A 22 -4.12 -0.88 7.79
CA LEU A 22 -4.35 -0.56 9.20
C LEU A 22 -3.71 0.78 9.54
N SER A 23 -4.37 1.58 10.37
CA SER A 23 -3.78 2.85 10.80
C SER A 23 -2.61 2.59 11.75
N PRO A 24 -1.39 3.08 11.42
CA PRO A 24 -0.21 2.90 12.26
C PRO A 24 -0.27 3.75 13.54
N THR A 25 -1.12 4.78 13.58
CA THR A 25 -1.27 5.70 14.71
C THR A 25 -2.48 5.36 15.57
N THR A 26 -3.49 4.73 14.98
CA THR A 26 -4.77 4.40 15.65
C THR A 26 -5.11 2.94 15.38
N PRO A 27 -4.62 1.97 16.17
CA PRO A 27 -4.64 0.54 15.83
C PRO A 27 -6.03 -0.08 15.62
N HIS A 28 -7.10 0.57 16.08
CA HIS A 28 -8.48 0.14 15.87
C HIS A 28 -9.10 0.69 14.57
N PHE A 29 -8.38 1.50 13.79
CA PHE A 29 -8.85 1.95 12.49
C PHE A 29 -8.30 1.10 11.34
N LEU A 30 -9.21 0.66 10.48
CA LEU A 30 -8.93 -0.10 9.27
C LEU A 30 -9.56 0.59 8.06
N ALA A 31 -8.80 0.72 6.98
CA ALA A 31 -9.28 1.23 5.71
C ALA A 31 -9.40 0.06 4.75
N SER A 32 -10.52 0.00 4.04
CA SER A 32 -10.75 -0.99 3.00
C SER A 32 -11.17 -0.31 1.71
N GLY A 33 -10.64 -0.80 0.59
CA GLY A 33 -10.94 -0.35 -0.74
C GLY A 33 -11.24 -1.54 -1.64
N GLY A 34 -12.21 -1.39 -2.52
CA GLY A 34 -12.65 -2.48 -3.39
C GLY A 34 -13.10 -2.00 -4.75
N ALA A 35 -13.89 -2.85 -5.41
CA ALA A 35 -14.56 -2.46 -6.65
C ALA A 35 -15.61 -1.37 -6.40
N LYS A 36 -15.93 -0.58 -7.44
CA LYS A 36 -16.82 0.60 -7.40
C LYS A 36 -16.25 1.83 -6.70
N GLY A 37 -14.94 1.90 -6.47
CA GLY A 37 -14.27 3.12 -6.03
C GLY A 37 -14.67 3.62 -4.65
N THR A 38 -15.16 2.76 -3.76
CA THR A 38 -15.47 3.13 -2.39
C THR A 38 -14.30 2.80 -1.46
N VAL A 39 -13.85 3.79 -0.68
CA VAL A 39 -12.95 3.60 0.47
C VAL A 39 -13.79 3.71 1.74
N LEU A 40 -13.75 2.70 2.59
CA LEU A 40 -14.47 2.65 3.88
C LEU A 40 -13.46 2.70 5.03
N ILE A 41 -13.76 3.45 6.09
CA ILE A 41 -12.96 3.55 7.31
C ILE A 41 -13.72 2.93 8.47
N TRP A 42 -13.21 1.82 8.97
CA TRP A 42 -13.82 1.01 10.02
C TRP A 42 -13.20 1.34 11.37
N ASP A 43 -14.05 1.53 12.37
CA ASP A 43 -13.68 1.43 13.77
C ASP A 43 -13.89 -0.03 14.23
N LEU A 44 -12.80 -0.73 14.48
CA LEU A 44 -12.81 -2.12 14.92
C LEU A 44 -13.32 -2.31 16.35
N ILE A 45 -13.38 -1.24 17.16
CA ILE A 45 -14.02 -1.25 18.48
C ILE A 45 -15.54 -1.19 18.32
N ASN A 46 -16.03 -0.37 17.38
CA ASN A 46 -17.45 -0.20 17.09
C ASN A 46 -17.78 -0.49 15.60
N PRO A 47 -17.67 -1.74 15.14
CA PRO A 47 -17.80 -2.08 13.72
C PRO A 47 -19.24 -1.93 13.19
N SER A 48 -20.23 -1.80 14.08
CA SER A 48 -21.64 -1.63 13.75
C SER A 48 -22.12 -0.18 13.88
N ALA A 49 -21.22 0.80 13.85
CA ALA A 49 -21.59 2.21 13.86
C ALA A 49 -22.58 2.52 12.72
N GLU A 50 -23.62 3.31 13.02
CA GLU A 50 -24.67 3.65 12.03
C GLU A 50 -24.12 4.36 10.80
N ARG A 51 -23.02 5.09 10.96
CA ARG A 51 -22.35 5.81 9.87
C ARG A 51 -20.85 5.48 9.85
N ILE A 52 -20.45 4.76 8.82
CA ILE A 52 -19.04 4.47 8.50
C ILE A 52 -18.52 5.63 7.63
N PRO A 53 -17.46 6.35 8.05
CA PRO A 53 -16.81 7.32 7.19
C PRO A 53 -16.34 6.65 5.90
N HIS A 54 -16.62 7.29 4.77
CA HIS A 54 -16.26 6.75 3.47
C HIS A 54 -15.95 7.85 2.47
N PHE A 55 -15.15 7.47 1.48
CA PHE A 55 -14.90 8.24 0.28
C PHE A 55 -15.43 7.46 -0.92
N GLN A 56 -16.10 8.15 -1.84
CA GLN A 56 -16.59 7.60 -3.09
C GLN A 56 -15.90 8.34 -4.25
N TYR A 57 -15.31 7.61 -5.19
CA TYR A 57 -14.84 8.20 -6.43
C TYR A 57 -16.03 8.73 -7.25
N ASN A 58 -15.89 9.94 -7.78
CA ASN A 58 -16.89 10.56 -8.67
C ASN A 58 -16.71 10.18 -10.15
N GLU A 59 -15.59 9.55 -10.49
CA GLU A 59 -15.29 9.02 -11.83
C GLU A 59 -16.00 7.66 -11.94
N ASP A 60 -16.58 7.32 -13.10
CA ASP A 60 -17.39 6.12 -13.45
C ASP A 60 -17.42 4.94 -12.45
N ASP A 61 -18.55 4.23 -12.39
CA ASP A 61 -18.81 3.06 -11.51
C ASP A 61 -17.77 1.90 -11.59
N ASN A 62 -16.78 1.99 -12.49
CA ASN A 62 -15.74 0.99 -12.73
C ASN A 62 -14.38 1.29 -12.07
N VAL A 63 -14.30 2.24 -11.12
CA VAL A 63 -13.07 2.42 -10.34
C VAL A 63 -12.81 1.17 -9.48
N GLN A 64 -11.60 0.62 -9.58
CA GLN A 64 -11.13 -0.52 -8.77
C GLN A 64 -9.93 -0.07 -7.95
N ILE A 65 -10.09 -0.03 -6.62
CA ILE A 65 -9.01 0.31 -5.70
C ILE A 65 -8.15 -0.92 -5.51
N SER A 66 -6.90 -0.87 -5.95
CA SER A 66 -5.94 -1.99 -5.88
C SER A 66 -5.23 -2.06 -4.53
N ASP A 67 -4.94 -0.90 -3.93
CA ASP A 67 -4.18 -0.82 -2.68
C ASP A 67 -4.50 0.46 -1.90
N LEU A 68 -4.24 0.42 -0.60
CA LEU A 68 -4.42 1.54 0.33
C LEU A 68 -3.20 1.64 1.25
N SER A 69 -2.73 2.86 1.47
CA SER A 69 -1.68 3.11 2.48
C SER A 69 -2.02 4.33 3.33
N TRP A 70 -1.99 4.13 4.64
CA TRP A 70 -2.13 5.19 5.63
C TRP A 70 -0.82 5.95 5.81
N ASN A 71 -0.89 7.26 5.94
CA ASN A 71 0.28 8.06 6.29
C ASN A 71 0.65 7.83 7.76
N ALA A 72 1.88 7.38 8.01
CA ALA A 72 2.38 7.08 9.35
C ALA A 72 2.46 8.29 10.28
N LEU A 73 2.57 9.50 9.71
CA LEU A 73 2.80 10.74 10.45
C LEU A 73 1.62 11.72 10.37
N LYS A 74 0.58 11.40 9.58
CA LYS A 74 -0.67 12.16 9.47
C LYS A 74 -1.85 11.19 9.59
N PRO A 75 -2.44 11.01 10.79
CA PRO A 75 -3.46 9.99 11.07
C PRO A 75 -4.69 10.04 10.15
N ASN A 76 -5.06 11.23 9.68
CA ASN A 76 -6.23 11.42 8.82
C ASN A 76 -5.92 11.27 7.32
N VAL A 77 -4.68 10.98 6.94
CA VAL A 77 -4.28 10.95 5.52
C VAL A 77 -4.13 9.51 5.05
N ILE A 78 -4.85 9.17 3.98
CA ILE A 78 -4.78 7.87 3.31
C ILE A 78 -4.55 8.10 1.83
N THR A 79 -3.80 7.22 1.21
CA THR A 79 -3.65 7.19 -0.25
C THR A 79 -4.32 5.95 -0.81
N SER A 80 -5.14 6.12 -1.84
CA SER A 80 -5.77 5.04 -2.61
C SER A 80 -5.14 4.94 -3.98
N ALA A 81 -4.61 3.75 -4.29
CA ALA A 81 -4.19 3.36 -5.63
C ALA A 81 -5.36 2.68 -6.35
N SER A 82 -5.57 3.01 -7.62
CA SER A 82 -6.62 2.42 -8.44
C SER A 82 -6.26 2.33 -9.91
N ASN A 83 -7.16 1.77 -10.71
CA ASN A 83 -7.08 1.75 -12.17
C ASN A 83 -7.15 3.14 -12.84
N VAL A 84 -7.48 4.19 -12.10
CA VAL A 84 -7.52 5.58 -12.60
C VAL A 84 -6.40 6.46 -12.00
N GLY A 85 -5.42 5.84 -11.34
CA GLY A 85 -4.28 6.50 -10.71
C GLY A 85 -4.38 6.56 -9.18
N VAL A 86 -3.73 7.56 -8.59
CA VAL A 86 -3.63 7.71 -7.13
C VAL A 86 -4.38 8.96 -6.63
N LYS A 87 -5.15 8.80 -5.55
CA LYS A 87 -5.75 9.92 -4.80
C LYS A 87 -5.29 9.92 -3.35
N ILE A 88 -4.98 11.10 -2.84
CA ILE A 88 -4.71 11.35 -1.43
C ILE A 88 -5.97 11.91 -0.79
N LEU A 89 -6.41 11.25 0.27
CA LEU A 89 -7.66 11.50 0.97
C LEU A 89 -7.36 12.03 2.37
N ASP A 90 -8.12 13.01 2.82
CA ASP A 90 -8.24 13.40 4.23
C ASP A 90 -9.54 12.84 4.79
N ILE A 91 -9.44 11.80 5.63
CA ILE A 91 -10.55 11.08 6.23
C ILE A 91 -11.14 11.75 7.48
N SER A 92 -10.87 13.03 7.71
CA SER A 92 -11.64 13.84 8.64
C SER A 92 -13.11 13.97 8.20
N ALA A 93 -13.91 14.81 8.89
CA ALA A 93 -15.38 14.84 8.83
C ALA A 93 -16.06 14.88 7.44
N LYS A 94 -15.30 15.09 6.34
CA LYS A 94 -15.80 15.08 4.95
C LYS A 94 -15.10 14.13 3.99
N SER A 95 -14.09 13.36 4.39
CA SER A 95 -13.39 12.39 3.51
C SER A 95 -13.04 13.00 2.14
N SER A 96 -12.30 14.10 2.13
CA SER A 96 -12.06 14.91 0.92
C SER A 96 -10.76 14.54 0.20
N VAL A 97 -10.73 14.68 -1.13
CA VAL A 97 -9.49 14.58 -1.91
C VAL A 97 -8.63 15.81 -1.66
N ILE A 98 -7.41 15.61 -1.19
CA ILE A 98 -6.41 16.67 -0.92
C ILE A 98 -5.20 16.61 -1.85
N GLY A 99 -5.08 15.56 -2.67
CA GLY A 99 -4.03 15.43 -3.67
C GLY A 99 -4.41 14.47 -4.77
N LYS A 100 -4.08 14.83 -6.01
CA LYS A 100 -4.22 14.00 -7.21
C LYS A 100 -2.96 14.17 -8.05
N PHE A 101 -2.42 13.07 -8.54
CA PHE A 101 -1.28 13.08 -9.46
C PHE A 101 -1.80 13.00 -10.89
N SER A 102 -1.37 13.91 -11.75
CA SER A 102 -1.73 13.90 -13.16
C SER A 102 -1.04 12.73 -13.88
N SER A 103 -1.69 12.21 -14.91
CA SER A 103 -1.09 11.25 -15.85
C SER A 103 -0.57 9.94 -15.22
N MET A 104 -1.13 9.53 -14.08
CA MET A 104 -0.89 8.20 -13.53
C MET A 104 -1.82 7.19 -14.20
N GLU A 105 -1.23 6.14 -14.75
CA GLU A 105 -1.91 4.94 -15.24
C GLU A 105 -2.40 4.07 -14.06
N THR A 106 -2.95 2.89 -14.38
CA THR A 106 -3.33 1.86 -13.41
C THR A 106 -2.22 1.61 -12.39
N CYS A 107 -2.47 1.95 -11.14
CA CYS A 107 -1.55 1.70 -10.03
C CYS A 107 -1.89 0.36 -9.37
N SER A 108 -0.87 -0.43 -9.03
CA SER A 108 -1.03 -1.74 -8.39
C SER A 108 -0.76 -1.71 -6.89
N ALA A 109 0.14 -0.84 -6.43
CA ALA A 109 0.50 -0.74 -5.02
C ALA A 109 0.96 0.67 -4.64
N VAL A 110 0.77 1.04 -3.37
CA VAL A 110 1.20 2.34 -2.83
C VAL A 110 1.62 2.19 -1.38
N GLU A 111 2.72 2.84 -0.98
CA GLU A 111 3.18 2.86 0.41
C GLU A 111 3.77 4.22 0.79
N TRP A 112 3.33 4.74 1.95
CA TRP A 112 3.93 5.93 2.55
C TRP A 112 5.26 5.63 3.22
N CYS A 113 6.16 6.61 3.19
CA CYS A 113 7.38 6.56 3.97
C CYS A 113 7.03 6.60 5.48
N PRO A 114 7.56 5.66 6.29
CA PRO A 114 7.26 5.61 7.73
C PRO A 114 7.83 6.83 8.48
N THR A 115 8.86 7.48 7.93
CA THR A 115 9.57 8.60 8.58
C THR A 115 9.38 9.96 7.89
N ASP A 116 8.74 10.02 6.72
CA ASP A 116 8.46 11.27 6.01
C ASP A 116 7.00 11.33 5.55
N LYS A 117 6.27 12.31 6.07
CA LYS A 117 4.84 12.53 5.80
C LYS A 117 4.53 12.97 4.38
N ASN A 118 5.54 13.32 3.58
CA ASN A 118 5.37 13.82 2.23
C ASN A 118 5.89 12.86 1.17
N THR A 119 6.51 11.74 1.54
CA THR A 119 7.11 10.80 0.59
C THR A 119 6.29 9.52 0.50
N MET A 120 6.04 9.06 -0.72
CA MET A 120 5.43 7.76 -0.99
C MET A 120 6.09 7.07 -2.18
N VAL A 121 5.94 5.75 -2.25
CA VAL A 121 6.29 4.95 -3.43
C VAL A 121 4.99 4.48 -4.06
N VAL A 122 4.90 4.62 -5.37
CA VAL A 122 3.75 4.18 -6.17
C VAL A 122 4.26 3.22 -7.24
N ALA A 123 3.62 2.06 -7.32
CA ALA A 123 3.82 1.07 -8.35
C ALA A 123 2.65 1.04 -9.33
N SER A 124 2.99 0.84 -10.60
CA SER A 124 2.08 0.66 -11.72
C SER A 124 2.53 -0.55 -12.55
N GLY A 125 1.77 -0.94 -13.57
CA GLY A 125 2.14 -2.03 -14.48
C GLY A 125 3.49 -1.82 -15.16
N ASN A 126 3.90 -0.57 -15.37
CA ASN A 126 5.08 -0.21 -16.16
C ASN A 126 6.18 0.52 -15.38
N TYR A 127 5.95 0.87 -14.11
CA TYR A 127 6.92 1.67 -13.35
C TYR A 127 6.75 1.51 -11.85
N CYS A 128 7.86 1.78 -11.14
CA CYS A 128 7.87 2.10 -9.72
C CYS A 128 8.49 3.49 -9.57
N LYS A 129 7.80 4.39 -8.86
CA LYS A 129 8.24 5.79 -8.71
C LYS A 129 8.15 6.23 -7.25
N VAL A 130 9.12 7.03 -6.84
CA VAL A 130 9.13 7.73 -5.55
C VAL A 130 8.58 9.13 -5.78
N TRP A 131 7.62 9.55 -4.97
CA TRP A 131 6.95 10.84 -5.07
C TRP A 131 7.11 11.66 -3.80
N ASP A 132 7.34 12.96 -3.97
CA ASP A 132 7.08 13.97 -2.95
C ASP A 132 5.73 14.59 -3.26
N VAL A 133 4.76 14.48 -2.34
CA VAL A 133 3.40 14.97 -2.56
C VAL A 133 3.30 16.49 -2.68
N ARG A 134 4.38 17.22 -2.33
CA ARG A 134 4.49 18.67 -2.54
C ARG A 134 4.98 19.03 -3.95
N LYS A 135 5.51 18.04 -4.69
CA LYS A 135 6.06 18.18 -6.04
C LYS A 135 5.36 17.20 -6.99
N VAL A 136 4.11 17.49 -7.30
CA VAL A 136 3.24 16.59 -8.07
C VAL A 136 3.58 16.50 -9.56
N ASP A 137 4.40 17.42 -10.09
CA ASP A 137 4.72 17.48 -11.52
C ASP A 137 5.75 16.43 -11.97
N LYS A 138 6.63 15.98 -11.05
CA LYS A 138 7.72 15.05 -11.39
C LYS A 138 8.04 14.14 -10.20
N PRO A 139 8.22 12.82 -10.43
CA PRO A 139 8.70 11.92 -9.39
C PRO A 139 10.12 12.31 -8.94
N LEU A 140 10.44 12.04 -7.67
CA LEU A 140 11.80 12.17 -7.14
C LEU A 140 12.74 11.17 -7.82
N HIS A 141 12.29 9.92 -7.94
CA HIS A 141 13.02 8.83 -8.57
C HIS A 141 12.05 7.92 -9.34
N GLN A 142 12.57 7.29 -10.38
CA GLN A 142 11.92 6.20 -11.10
C GLN A 142 12.90 5.05 -11.18
N PHE A 143 12.47 3.86 -10.80
CA PHE A 143 13.30 2.66 -10.86
C PHE A 143 13.24 2.05 -12.27
N SER A 144 14.36 1.50 -12.71
CA SER A 144 14.46 0.68 -13.92
C SER A 144 14.11 -0.78 -13.62
N ASP A 145 13.63 -1.53 -14.61
CA ASP A 145 13.33 -2.97 -14.53
C ASP A 145 12.30 -3.37 -13.45
N THR A 146 11.45 -2.44 -13.03
CA THR A 146 10.39 -2.64 -12.04
C THR A 146 9.00 -2.82 -12.66
N ASN A 147 8.91 -3.58 -13.76
CA ASN A 147 7.63 -3.82 -14.43
C ASN A 147 6.78 -4.82 -13.64
N SER A 148 5.46 -4.66 -13.71
CA SER A 148 4.48 -5.60 -13.14
C SER A 148 4.66 -5.88 -11.64
N ILE A 149 4.97 -4.84 -10.85
CA ILE A 149 4.96 -4.96 -9.40
C ILE A 149 3.53 -5.22 -8.93
N VAL A 150 3.39 -6.23 -8.09
CA VAL A 150 2.12 -6.67 -7.50
C VAL A 150 1.93 -6.06 -6.11
N ALA A 151 2.99 -6.00 -5.31
CA ALA A 151 2.94 -5.41 -3.98
C ALA A 151 4.28 -4.77 -3.62
N ILE A 152 4.22 -3.76 -2.77
CA ILE A 152 5.38 -3.09 -2.17
C ILE A 152 5.23 -3.04 -0.66
N SER A 153 6.35 -2.95 0.05
CA SER A 153 6.38 -2.73 1.49
C SER A 153 7.61 -1.91 1.85
N TRP A 154 7.40 -0.76 2.52
CA TRP A 154 8.48 0.08 2.99
C TRP A 154 9.09 -0.51 4.27
N CYS A 155 10.42 -0.52 4.37
CA CYS A 155 11.11 -0.96 5.59
C CYS A 155 10.81 0.01 6.75
N PRO A 156 10.29 -0.46 7.89
CA PRO A 156 9.99 0.41 9.03
C PRO A 156 11.25 0.85 9.80
N PHE A 157 12.37 0.15 9.60
CA PHE A 157 13.63 0.43 10.31
C PHE A 157 14.61 1.27 9.49
N GLU A 158 14.54 1.18 8.15
CA GLU A 158 15.44 1.87 7.24
C GLU A 158 14.65 2.66 6.20
N LYS A 159 14.63 3.99 6.36
CA LYS A 159 13.85 4.89 5.50
C LYS A 159 14.20 4.82 4.01
N GLU A 160 15.37 4.32 3.66
CA GLU A 160 15.85 4.27 2.28
C GLU A 160 15.43 3.00 1.55
N ILE A 161 14.85 2.01 2.25
CA ILE A 161 14.64 0.67 1.71
C ILE A 161 13.17 0.32 1.54
N VAL A 162 12.86 -0.23 0.37
CA VAL A 162 11.54 -0.75 0.02
C VAL A 162 11.70 -2.15 -0.59
N LEU A 163 10.84 -3.08 -0.16
CA LEU A 163 10.65 -4.34 -0.86
C LEU A 163 9.56 -4.17 -1.90
N ALA A 164 9.77 -4.72 -3.08
CA ALA A 164 8.74 -4.84 -4.11
C ALA A 164 8.75 -6.27 -4.63
N CYS A 165 7.58 -6.82 -4.95
CA CYS A 165 7.50 -8.13 -5.59
C CYS A 165 6.73 -8.06 -6.90
N THR A 166 7.26 -8.71 -7.93
CA THR A 166 6.58 -8.98 -9.20
C THR A 166 6.09 -10.43 -9.19
N GLU A 167 5.49 -10.90 -10.29
CA GLU A 167 5.13 -12.31 -10.39
C GLU A 167 6.34 -13.26 -10.26
N GLU A 168 7.55 -12.84 -10.63
CA GLU A 168 8.71 -13.74 -10.69
C GLU A 168 9.86 -13.36 -9.76
N LYS A 169 9.86 -12.14 -9.24
CA LYS A 169 11.02 -11.55 -8.57
C LYS A 169 10.64 -10.83 -7.29
N LEU A 170 11.55 -10.88 -6.31
CA LEU A 170 11.60 -9.99 -5.17
C LEU A 170 12.73 -8.98 -5.40
N LEU A 171 12.40 -7.70 -5.29
CA LEU A 171 13.29 -6.57 -5.50
C LEU A 171 13.49 -5.82 -4.20
N LEU A 172 14.75 -5.45 -3.91
CA LEU A 172 15.11 -4.53 -2.85
C LEU A 172 15.49 -3.19 -3.49
N LEU A 173 14.73 -2.15 -3.20
CA LEU A 173 14.86 -0.84 -3.82
C LEU A 173 15.49 0.14 -2.82
N ASN A 174 16.45 0.95 -3.28
CA ASN A 174 16.93 2.10 -2.53
C ASN A 174 16.25 3.38 -3.05
N VAL A 175 15.33 3.93 -2.27
CA VAL A 175 14.51 5.09 -2.67
C VAL A 175 15.27 6.41 -2.75
N LYS A 176 16.43 6.52 -2.09
CA LYS A 176 17.24 7.74 -2.09
C LYS A 176 18.13 7.83 -3.32
N LYS A 177 18.62 6.69 -3.78
CA LYS A 177 19.43 6.59 -4.99
C LYS A 177 18.57 6.35 -6.23
N GLY A 178 17.37 5.78 -6.06
CA GLY A 178 16.49 5.41 -7.18
C GLY A 178 16.97 4.17 -7.91
N GLU A 179 17.64 3.24 -7.22
CA GLU A 179 18.25 2.05 -7.80
C GLU A 179 17.67 0.76 -7.19
N VAL A 180 17.68 -0.31 -7.99
CA VAL A 180 17.44 -1.68 -7.50
C VAL A 180 18.76 -2.16 -6.90
N VAL A 181 18.78 -2.37 -5.58
CA VAL A 181 19.96 -2.82 -4.83
C VAL A 181 20.16 -4.32 -5.01
N HIS A 182 19.07 -5.07 -4.92
CA HIS A 182 19.07 -6.53 -5.07
C HIS A 182 17.84 -7.00 -5.82
N GLU A 183 18.04 -8.07 -6.57
CA GLU A 183 16.99 -8.83 -7.25
C GLU A 183 17.18 -10.30 -6.91
N VAL A 184 16.11 -10.96 -6.49
CA VAL A 184 16.08 -12.40 -6.21
C VAL A 184 14.88 -13.02 -6.89
N LYS A 185 15.08 -14.19 -7.52
CA LYS A 185 13.99 -14.97 -8.09
C LYS A 185 13.05 -15.44 -6.98
N ALA A 186 11.76 -15.15 -7.12
CA ALA A 186 10.75 -15.60 -6.20
C ALA A 186 10.55 -17.12 -6.33
N PRO A 187 10.22 -17.80 -5.22
CA PRO A 187 9.98 -19.26 -5.22
C PRO A 187 8.68 -19.65 -5.95
N GLY A 188 7.86 -18.68 -6.32
CA GLY A 188 6.63 -18.84 -7.11
C GLY A 188 5.97 -17.49 -7.35
N LYS A 189 4.78 -17.49 -7.97
CA LYS A 189 4.04 -16.25 -8.27
C LYS A 189 3.76 -15.45 -7.00
N CYS A 190 4.39 -14.29 -6.84
CA CYS A 190 4.19 -13.43 -5.67
C CYS A 190 2.78 -12.83 -5.65
N LEU A 191 2.21 -12.76 -4.46
CA LEU A 191 0.88 -12.20 -4.21
C LEU A 191 0.93 -10.99 -3.28
N ALA A 192 1.79 -11.04 -2.26
CA ALA A 192 1.98 -9.95 -1.31
C ALA A 192 3.37 -10.04 -0.66
N VAL A 193 3.93 -8.89 -0.30
CA VAL A 193 5.15 -8.78 0.49
C VAL A 193 4.92 -7.79 1.63
N ARG A 194 5.38 -8.12 2.84
CA ARG A 194 5.29 -7.24 4.02
C ARG A 194 6.53 -7.34 4.89
N TRP A 195 7.15 -6.21 5.21
CA TRP A 195 8.17 -6.13 6.24
C TRP A 195 7.59 -6.44 7.62
N SER A 196 8.42 -7.06 8.47
CA SER A 196 8.12 -7.18 9.88
C SER A 196 8.21 -5.82 10.57
N GLN A 197 7.19 -5.47 11.35
CA GLN A 197 7.15 -4.24 12.13
C GLN A 197 7.94 -4.33 13.45
N HIS A 198 8.36 -5.54 13.85
CA HIS A 198 8.99 -5.80 15.15
C HIS A 198 10.38 -6.43 15.05
N ARG A 199 10.69 -7.10 13.92
CA ARG A 199 11.97 -7.78 13.71
C ARG A 199 12.70 -7.17 12.55
N VAL A 200 13.84 -6.55 12.84
CA VAL A 200 14.75 -6.02 11.83
C VAL A 200 15.16 -7.14 10.86
N ASN A 201 15.29 -6.80 9.57
CA ASN A 201 15.69 -7.71 8.49
C ASN A 201 14.78 -8.92 8.24
N HIS A 202 13.53 -8.91 8.74
CA HIS A 202 12.58 -9.98 8.46
C HIS A 202 11.41 -9.46 7.64
N PHE A 203 10.95 -10.26 6.68
CA PHE A 203 9.74 -10.00 5.92
C PHE A 203 8.98 -11.31 5.67
N ALA A 204 7.73 -11.17 5.23
CA ALA A 204 6.90 -12.27 4.78
C ALA A 204 6.58 -12.09 3.30
N LEU A 205 6.72 -13.17 2.53
CA LEU A 205 6.33 -13.25 1.11
C LEU A 205 5.24 -14.31 0.93
N ALA A 206 4.10 -13.90 0.39
CA ALA A 206 3.02 -14.80 0.00
C ALA A 206 3.15 -15.18 -1.47
N THR A 207 3.08 -16.48 -1.78
CA THR A 207 3.14 -17.01 -3.16
C THR A 207 2.01 -18.01 -3.43
N SER A 208 1.66 -18.19 -4.71
CA SER A 208 0.61 -19.12 -5.17
C SER A 208 0.84 -20.60 -4.82
N GLY A 209 2.04 -20.98 -4.36
CA GLY A 209 2.39 -22.35 -3.92
C GLY A 209 2.03 -22.68 -2.46
N GLY A 210 1.38 -21.78 -1.74
CA GLY A 210 0.77 -22.06 -0.42
C GLY A 210 1.72 -22.11 0.78
N ARG A 211 3.03 -22.02 0.59
CA ARG A 211 3.99 -21.83 1.70
C ARG A 211 4.45 -20.38 1.75
N PRO A 212 4.03 -19.57 2.74
CA PRO A 212 4.62 -18.26 2.93
C PRO A 212 6.10 -18.44 3.26
N VAL A 213 6.95 -17.68 2.57
CA VAL A 213 8.38 -17.67 2.85
C VAL A 213 8.65 -16.55 3.83
N TYR A 214 9.12 -16.93 5.02
CA TYR A 214 9.71 -16.02 5.99
C TYR A 214 11.19 -16.01 5.72
N ASP A 215 11.65 -14.98 5.02
CA ASP A 215 13.06 -14.85 4.75
C ASP A 215 13.66 -13.71 5.57
N LYS A 216 14.91 -13.93 5.94
CA LYS A 216 15.75 -12.88 6.49
C LYS A 216 16.40 -12.20 5.29
N VAL A 217 16.34 -10.88 5.24
CA VAL A 217 17.18 -10.15 4.27
C VAL A 217 18.63 -10.27 4.72
N GLU A 218 19.28 -11.37 4.34
CA GLU A 218 20.73 -11.52 4.46
C GLU A 218 21.48 -10.72 3.39
N MET A 219 20.76 -10.22 2.39
CA MET A 219 21.27 -9.38 1.30
C MET A 219 21.94 -8.09 1.80
N TYR A 220 21.69 -7.67 3.04
CA TYR A 220 22.17 -6.40 3.58
C TYR A 220 23.57 -6.43 4.23
N ARG A 221 24.20 -7.61 4.39
CA ARG A 221 25.50 -7.70 5.07
C ARG A 221 26.71 -7.23 4.23
N GLY A 222 26.49 -6.71 3.02
CA GLY A 222 27.56 -6.28 2.10
C GLY A 222 27.77 -4.77 1.95
N VAL A 223 26.98 -3.90 2.60
CA VAL A 223 27.04 -2.43 2.38
C VAL A 223 27.49 -1.65 3.62
N GLY A 224 28.24 -2.31 4.51
CA GLY A 224 28.94 -1.67 5.60
C GLY A 224 30.44 -1.95 5.51
N ASN A 225 31.18 -1.04 4.88
CA ASN A 225 32.56 -0.77 5.27
C ASN A 225 32.53 0.31 6.35
#